data_AF-A0A7X1L3G5-F1
#
_entry.id   AF-A0A7X1L3G5-F1
#
_cell.length_a   1.000
_cell.length_b   1.000
_cell.length_c   1.000
_cell.angle_alpha   90.00
_cell.angle_beta   90.00
_cell.angle_gamma   90.00
#
_symmetry.space_group_name_H-M   'P 1'
#
loop_
_entity.id
_entity.type
_entity.pdbx_description
1 polymer ?
#
loop_
_entity_poly.entity_id
_entity_poly.type
_entity_poly.pdbx_seq_one_letter_code
_entity_poly.pdbx_strand_id
1 'polypeptide(L)'
;MRIKDVVTLKEVVSDLNDGKAFYDQRETGVGDYFWDSLISDIESLRIYAGIHNRRYGLHRMLAKRFPYALYYEIENEIAYIVAILPMRRNPIWIKRKLEERS
;
A
#
# COMPACT_ATOMS: atom_id res chain seq x y z
N MET A 1 -6.71 -14.30 -13.05
CA MET A 1 -5.33 -13.85 -13.34
C MET A 1 -4.43 -14.38 -12.26
N ARG A 2 -3.29 -14.99 -12.59
CA ARG A 2 -2.36 -15.54 -11.59
C ARG A 2 -1.21 -14.57 -11.44
N ILE A 3 -1.08 -13.92 -10.28
CA ILE A 3 0.10 -13.12 -9.97
C ILE A 3 1.21 -14.04 -9.50
N LYS A 4 2.36 -13.97 -10.17
CA LYS A 4 3.54 -14.77 -9.81
C LYS A 4 4.32 -14.12 -8.68
N ASP A 5 4.40 -12.79 -8.70
CA ASP A 5 5.21 -12.02 -7.76
C ASP A 5 4.59 -10.66 -7.40
N VAL A 6 5.01 -10.13 -6.25
CA VAL A 6 4.61 -8.80 -5.76
C VAL A 6 5.89 -8.02 -5.48
N VAL A 7 6.09 -6.93 -6.19
CA VAL A 7 7.29 -6.09 -6.09
C VAL A 7 6.88 -4.72 -5.60
N THR A 8 7.69 -4.12 -4.74
CA THR A 8 7.45 -2.77 -4.21
C THR A 8 8.49 -1.79 -4.72
N LEU A 9 8.07 -0.55 -5.01
CA LEU A 9 9.03 0.54 -5.15
C LEU A 9 9.75 0.80 -3.83
N LYS A 10 10.94 1.38 -3.90
CA LYS A 10 11.78 1.64 -2.71
C LYS A 10 11.08 2.56 -1.71
N GLU A 11 10.29 3.49 -2.23
CA GLU A 11 9.53 4.48 -1.47
C GLU A 11 8.45 3.84 -0.58
N VAL A 12 7.97 2.63 -0.91
CA VAL A 12 6.98 1.90 -0.09
C VAL A 12 7.54 1.60 1.29
N VAL A 13 8.84 1.31 1.40
CA VAL A 13 9.49 1.08 2.70
C VAL A 13 9.40 2.33 3.58
N SER A 14 9.56 3.52 3.00
CA SER A 14 9.36 4.79 3.72
C SER A 14 7.93 4.96 4.17
N ASP A 15 6.95 4.64 3.32
CA ASP A 15 5.53 4.74 3.67
C ASP A 15 5.17 3.84 4.86
N LEU A 16 5.70 2.61 4.88
CA LEU A 16 5.51 1.65 5.97
C LEU A 16 6.18 2.12 7.26
N ASN A 17 7.42 2.63 7.16
CA ASN A 17 8.17 3.15 8.32
C ASN A 17 7.47 4.36 8.94
N ASP A 18 6.99 5.29 8.12
CA ASP A 18 6.23 6.46 8.57
C ASP A 18 4.95 6.04 9.30
N GLY A 19 4.22 5.05 8.75
CA GLY A 19 3.01 4.52 9.37
C GLY A 19 3.29 3.81 10.69
N LYS A 20 4.31 2.95 10.74
CA LYS A 20 4.75 2.25 11.96
C LYS A 20 5.07 3.25 13.08
N ALA A 21 5.95 4.22 12.79
CA ALA A 21 6.33 5.25 13.75
C ALA A 21 5.13 6.06 14.26
N PHE A 22 4.18 6.38 13.38
CA PHE A 22 2.95 7.09 13.77
C PHE A 22 2.08 6.28 14.73
N TYR A 23 1.96 4.97 14.53
CA TYR A 23 1.16 4.11 15.40
C TYR A 23 1.85 3.76 16.73
N ASP A 24 3.17 3.55 16.72
CA ASP A 24 3.95 3.32 17.94
C ASP A 24 3.93 4.53 18.89
N GLN A 25 3.82 5.75 18.36
CA GLN A 25 3.65 6.96 19.17
C GLN A 25 2.30 7.02 19.90
N ARG A 26 1.29 6.27 19.43
CA ARG A 26 -0.04 6.26 20.06
C ARG A 26 -0.13 5.21 21.15
N GLU A 27 0.41 4.03 20.87
CA GLU A 27 0.47 2.92 21.81
C GLU A 27 1.60 1.97 21.37
N THR A 28 2.48 1.64 22.32
CA THR A 28 3.64 0.79 22.06
C THR A 28 3.20 -0.58 21.53
N GLY A 29 3.80 -1.02 20.42
CA GLY A 29 3.52 -2.30 19.78
C GLY A 29 2.43 -2.24 18.69
N VAL A 30 1.66 -1.14 18.61
CA VAL A 30 0.67 -0.98 17.53
C VAL A 30 1.36 -0.74 16.18
N GLY A 31 2.55 -0.16 16.15
CA GLY A 31 3.34 -0.03 14.92
C GLY A 31 3.84 -1.37 14.39
N ASP A 32 4.21 -2.32 15.26
CA ASP A 32 4.48 -3.72 14.85
C ASP A 32 3.23 -4.35 14.23
N TYR A 33 2.08 -4.24 14.90
CA TYR A 33 0.82 -4.76 14.38
C TYR A 33 0.40 -4.11 13.04
N PHE A 34 0.67 -2.81 12.88
CA PHE A 34 0.51 -2.10 11.61
C PHE A 34 1.36 -2.70 10.50
N TRP A 35 2.64 -2.91 10.78
CA TRP A 35 3.59 -3.47 9.83
C TRP A 35 3.14 -4.86 9.36
N ASP A 36 2.89 -5.77 10.31
CA ASP A 36 2.48 -7.15 10.01
C ASP A 36 1.17 -7.20 9.24
N SER A 37 0.22 -6.33 9.59
CA SER A 37 -1.06 -6.23 8.87
C SER A 37 -0.87 -5.80 7.42
N LEU A 38 0.00 -4.83 7.15
CA LEU A 38 0.25 -4.38 5.78
C LEU A 38 1.07 -5.38 4.96
N ILE A 39 2.02 -6.09 5.58
CA ILE A 39 2.71 -7.20 4.90
C ILE A 39 1.70 -8.27 4.49
N SER A 40 0.77 -8.65 5.36
CA SER A 40 -0.30 -9.60 5.01
C SER A 40 -1.18 -9.11 3.85
N ASP A 41 -1.50 -7.80 3.81
CA ASP A 41 -2.27 -7.22 2.71
C ASP A 41 -1.47 -7.21 1.39
N ILE A 42 -0.16 -6.90 1.43
CA ILE A 42 0.75 -6.98 0.28
C ILE A 42 0.77 -8.41 -0.29
N GLU A 43 0.98 -9.42 0.57
CA GLU A 43 1.03 -10.83 0.14
C GLU A 43 -0.29 -11.29 -0.48
N SER A 44 -1.42 -10.76 0.00
CA SER A 44 -2.73 -11.12 -0.53
C SER A 44 -2.96 -10.68 -1.99
N LEU A 45 -2.17 -9.73 -2.50
CA LEU A 45 -2.21 -9.34 -3.92
C LEU A 45 -1.85 -10.49 -4.86
N ARG A 46 -1.12 -11.50 -4.39
CA ARG A 46 -0.89 -12.73 -5.17
C ARG A 46 -2.19 -13.42 -5.62
N ILE A 47 -3.26 -13.22 -4.85
CA ILE A 47 -4.58 -13.84 -5.06
C ILE A 47 -5.56 -12.82 -5.65
N TYR A 48 -5.55 -11.59 -5.12
CA TYR A 48 -6.61 -10.61 -5.39
C TYR A 48 -6.21 -9.46 -6.32
N ALA A 49 -4.98 -9.40 -6.83
CA ALA A 49 -4.61 -8.31 -7.73
C ALA A 49 -5.51 -8.28 -8.98
N GLY A 50 -5.89 -7.07 -9.39
CA GLY A 50 -6.65 -6.82 -10.61
C GLY A 50 -8.16 -6.72 -10.39
N ILE A 51 -8.70 -7.24 -9.27
CA ILE A 51 -10.14 -7.11 -8.95
C ILE A 51 -10.47 -5.76 -8.30
N HIS A 52 -9.45 -5.01 -7.90
CA HIS A 52 -9.59 -3.78 -7.14
C HIS A 52 -9.87 -2.58 -8.07
N ASN A 53 -10.79 -1.70 -7.66
CA ASN A 53 -11.13 -0.48 -8.39
C ASN A 53 -9.90 0.41 -8.61
N ARG A 54 -9.82 1.04 -9.78
CA ARG A 54 -8.74 1.98 -10.09
C ARG A 54 -9.02 3.37 -9.55
N ARG A 55 -7.98 4.06 -9.07
CA ARG A 55 -8.01 5.47 -8.67
C ARG A 55 -6.64 6.08 -8.94
N TYR A 56 -6.63 7.29 -9.52
CA TYR A 56 -5.38 7.96 -9.95
C TYR A 56 -4.56 7.11 -10.93
N GLY A 57 -5.22 6.35 -11.80
CA GLY A 57 -4.55 5.47 -12.77
C GLY A 57 -4.06 4.13 -12.21
N LEU A 58 -4.07 3.91 -10.90
CA LEU A 58 -3.58 2.68 -10.27
C LEU A 58 -4.72 1.84 -9.68
N HIS A 59 -4.56 0.53 -9.59
CA HIS A 59 -5.46 -0.28 -8.76
C HIS A 59 -5.30 0.13 -7.29
N ARG A 60 -6.44 0.23 -6.58
CA ARG A 60 -6.46 0.64 -5.16
C ARG A 60 -7.06 -0.46 -4.29
N MET A 61 -6.22 -1.13 -3.53
CA MET A 61 -6.65 -2.02 -2.46
C MET A 61 -6.70 -1.25 -1.13
N LEU A 62 -7.79 -1.40 -0.38
CA LEU A 62 -7.87 -0.87 0.98
C LEU A 62 -7.25 -1.89 1.94
N ALA A 63 -6.40 -1.42 2.84
CA ALA A 63 -5.87 -2.26 3.91
C ALA A 63 -7.00 -2.71 4.84
N LYS A 64 -6.89 -3.93 5.37
CA LYS A 64 -7.99 -4.56 6.13
C LYS A 64 -8.15 -3.99 7.54
N ARG A 65 -7.03 -3.63 8.17
CA ARG A 65 -6.98 -3.26 9.61
C ARG A 65 -6.74 -1.78 9.84
N PHE A 66 -6.05 -1.13 8.92
CA PHE A 66 -5.62 0.26 9.05
C PHE A 66 -6.21 1.10 7.92
N PRO A 67 -6.45 2.41 8.16
CA PRO A 67 -7.02 3.34 7.19
C PRO A 67 -5.97 3.74 6.13
N TYR A 68 -5.44 2.76 5.43
CA TYR A 68 -4.39 2.85 4.42
C TYR A 68 -4.87 2.24 3.11
N ALA A 69 -4.28 2.66 2.01
CA ALA A 69 -4.54 2.11 0.70
C ALA A 69 -3.23 1.76 -0.01
N LEU A 70 -3.19 0.57 -0.59
CA LEU A 70 -2.13 0.09 -1.46
C LEU A 70 -2.49 0.49 -2.89
N TYR A 71 -1.58 1.21 -3.54
CA TYR A 71 -1.69 1.61 -4.94
C TYR A 71 -0.70 0.81 -5.75
N TYR A 72 -1.20 0.09 -6.75
CA TYR A 72 -0.38 -0.81 -7.54
C TYR A 72 -0.85 -0.90 -8.99
N GLU A 73 0.03 -1.38 -9.84
CA GLU A 73 -0.27 -1.78 -11.21
C GLU A 73 0.12 -3.24 -11.44
N ILE A 74 -0.28 -3.76 -12.60
CA ILE A 74 -0.04 -5.16 -12.93
C ILE A 74 0.56 -5.19 -14.32
N GLU A 75 1.76 -5.74 -14.41
CA GLU A 75 2.47 -5.94 -15.66
C GLU A 75 3.16 -7.30 -15.62
N ASN A 76 3.04 -8.07 -16.71
CA ASN A 76 3.69 -9.39 -16.85
C ASN A 76 3.46 -10.35 -15.66
N GLU A 77 2.22 -10.42 -15.15
CA GLU A 77 1.84 -11.23 -13.98
C GLU A 77 2.52 -10.83 -12.66
N ILE A 78 3.07 -9.62 -12.57
CA ILE A 78 3.68 -9.04 -11.37
C ILE A 78 2.80 -7.88 -10.91
N ALA A 79 2.51 -7.83 -9.60
CA ALA A 79 1.87 -6.67 -8.99
C ALA A 79 2.95 -5.71 -8.49
N TYR A 80 3.06 -4.54 -9.11
CA TYR A 80 4.02 -3.50 -8.73
C TYR A 80 3.33 -2.49 -7.81
N ILE A 81 3.70 -2.50 -6.53
CA ILE A 81 3.19 -1.57 -5.54
C ILE A 81 3.99 -0.27 -5.62
N VAL A 82 3.29 0.79 -6.00
CA VAL A 82 3.84 2.14 -6.17
C VAL A 82 3.86 2.90 -4.83
N ALA A 83 2.82 2.72 -4.01
CA ALA A 83 2.71 3.42 -2.73
C ALA A 83 1.74 2.73 -1.77
N ILE A 84 1.94 2.93 -0.46
CA ILE A 84 1.00 2.51 0.59
C ILE A 84 0.68 3.67 1.50
N LEU A 85 -0.41 4.39 1.21
CA LEU A 85 -0.62 5.73 1.77
C LEU A 85 -1.79 5.79 2.77
N PRO A 86 -1.69 6.63 3.83
CA PRO A 86 -2.79 6.86 4.76
C PRO A 86 -3.94 7.59 4.05
N MET A 87 -5.15 7.04 4.20
CA MET A 87 -6.37 7.61 3.61
C MET A 87 -6.87 8.86 4.33
N ARG A 88 -6.35 9.14 5.53
CA ARG A 88 -6.75 10.29 6.35
C ARG A 88 -6.06 11.59 5.93
N ARG A 89 -5.12 11.55 4.98
CA ARG A 89 -4.47 12.74 4.44
C ARG A 89 -5.28 13.39 3.33
N ASN A 90 -4.97 14.66 3.06
CA ASN A 90 -5.59 15.41 1.97
C ASN A 90 -5.45 14.64 0.63
N PRO A 91 -6.54 14.43 -0.13
CA PRO A 91 -6.50 13.74 -1.42
C PRO A 91 -5.51 14.32 -2.44
N ILE A 92 -5.25 15.63 -2.39
CA ILE A 92 -4.24 16.30 -3.24
C ILE A 92 -2.83 15.83 -2.87
N TRP A 93 -2.54 15.67 -1.57
CA TRP A 93 -1.26 15.13 -1.11
C TRP A 93 -1.05 13.70 -1.59
N ILE A 94 -2.12 12.87 -1.55
CA ILE A 94 -2.09 11.49 -2.05
C ILE A 94 -1.81 11.50 -3.56
N LYS A 95 -2.54 12.31 -4.33
CA LYS A 95 -2.36 12.40 -5.79
C LYS A 95 -0.92 12.79 -6.14
N ARG A 96 -0.38 13.83 -5.49
CA ARG A 96 1.00 14.29 -5.73
C ARG A 96 2.03 13.22 -5.42
N LYS A 97 1.87 12.49 -4.31
CA LYS A 97 2.76 11.37 -3.96
C LYS A 97 2.77 10.26 -5.00
N LEU A 98 1.63 9.99 -5.63
CA LEU A 98 1.53 9.00 -6.70
C LEU A 98 2.16 9.51 -8.00
N GLU A 99 1.93 10.76 -8.36
CA GLU A 99 2.54 11.40 -9.54
C GLU A 99 4.07 11.49 -9.46
N GLU A 100 4.64 11.63 -8.26
CA GLU A 100 6.10 11.62 -8.04
C GLU A 100 6.74 10.23 -8.22
N ARG A 101 5.94 9.15 -8.25
CA ARG A 101 6.40 7.75 -8.19
C ARG A 101 5.94 6.90 -9.38
N SER A 102 5.18 7.49 -10.31
CA SER A 102 4.64 6.83 -11.50
C SER A 102 5.46 7.17 -12.74
#